data_AF-A0A0F6H7E4-F1
#
_entry.id   AF-A0A0F6H7E4-F1
#
_cell.length_a   1.000
_cell.length_b   1.000
_cell.length_c   1.000
_cell.angle_alpha   90.00
_cell.angle_beta   90.00
_cell.angle_gamma   90.00
#
_symmetry.space_group_name_H-M   'P 1'
#
loop_
_entity.id
_entity.type
_entity.pdbx_description
1 polymer ?
#
loop_
_entity_poly.entity_id
_entity_poly.type
_entity_poly.pdbx_seq_one_letter_code
_entity_poly.pdbx_strand_id
1 'polypeptide(L)'
;MTYFRMASKNTEIYFGAKAKAVIDASGDTQVVAAKKLGLSVPGLGSITQNRVKTTAYEVLLAFVREYNVDLTYLVDNSIPVLPIRYNSLKERNMAETDENKVLYDLIVTTKGIREIVVNLLKFPPKKRKAIADMIEALLEKDEY
;
A
#
# COMPACT_ATOMS: atom_id res chain seq x y z
N MET A 1 41.88 25.86 -8.49
CA MET A 1 41.41 24.60 -7.86
C MET A 1 40.24 24.96 -6.96
N THR A 2 39.03 24.89 -7.48
CA THR A 2 37.84 25.42 -6.80
C THR A 2 37.03 24.24 -6.30
N TYR A 3 37.01 24.04 -4.98
CA TYR A 3 36.22 23.00 -4.35
C TYR A 3 34.75 23.40 -4.38
N PHE A 4 33.94 22.73 -5.21
CA PHE A 4 32.49 22.75 -5.06
C PHE A 4 32.14 22.04 -3.76
N ARG A 5 31.72 22.80 -2.76
CA ARG A 5 31.10 22.26 -1.55
C ARG A 5 29.73 21.73 -1.95
N MET A 6 29.69 20.46 -2.36
CA MET A 6 28.45 19.76 -2.66
C MET A 6 27.67 19.68 -1.34
N ALA A 7 26.62 20.51 -1.20
CA ALA A 7 25.70 20.39 -0.09
C ALA A 7 25.20 18.95 -0.08
N SER A 8 25.41 18.23 1.01
CA SER A 8 24.75 16.95 1.29
C SER A 8 23.27 17.16 1.04
N LYS A 9 22.76 16.70 -0.12
CA LYS A 9 21.33 16.67 -0.40
C LYS A 9 20.73 15.92 0.79
N ASN A 10 19.90 16.58 1.59
CA ASN A 10 19.11 15.91 2.59
C ASN A 10 18.41 14.76 1.88
N THR A 11 18.89 13.53 2.10
CA THR A 11 18.28 12.32 1.55
C THR A 11 16.98 12.18 2.32
N GLU A 12 15.95 12.87 1.84
CA GLU A 12 14.63 12.85 2.42
C GLU A 12 14.19 11.38 2.41
N ILE A 13 14.00 10.83 3.60
CA ILE A 13 13.70 9.42 3.75
C ILE A 13 12.24 9.28 3.36
N TYR A 14 11.95 8.62 2.24
CA TYR A 14 10.58 8.48 1.77
C TYR A 14 9.81 7.40 2.50
N PHE A 15 10.44 6.64 3.41
CA PHE A 15 9.77 5.58 4.16
C PHE A 15 8.49 6.08 4.84
N GLY A 16 8.53 7.21 5.56
CA GLY A 16 7.34 7.74 6.23
C GLY A 16 6.19 8.05 5.26
N ALA A 17 6.51 8.68 4.13
CA ALA A 17 5.53 8.99 3.08
C ALA A 17 4.99 7.73 2.39
N LYS A 18 5.85 6.74 2.12
CA LYS A 18 5.47 5.44 1.53
C LYS A 18 4.61 4.60 2.46
N ALA A 19 4.97 4.55 3.74
CA ALA A 19 4.18 3.92 4.80
C ALA A 19 2.78 4.56 4.88
N LYS A 20 2.71 5.90 4.84
CA LYS A 20 1.43 6.61 4.81
C LYS A 20 0.61 6.26 3.58
N ALA A 21 1.21 6.26 2.38
CA ALA A 21 0.52 5.91 1.14
C ALA A 21 -0.08 4.50 1.20
N VAL A 22 0.65 3.52 1.74
CA VAL A 22 0.18 2.14 1.93
C VAL A 22 -1.05 2.07 2.84
N ILE A 23 -1.01 2.76 3.99
CA ILE A 23 -2.13 2.79 4.95
C ILE A 23 -3.35 3.50 4.37
N ASP A 24 -3.14 4.64 3.70
CA ASP A 24 -4.22 5.38 3.05
C ASP A 24 -4.89 4.51 1.97
N ALA A 25 -4.09 3.79 1.17
CA ALA A 25 -4.58 2.92 0.11
C ALA A 25 -5.38 1.71 0.65
N SER A 26 -4.99 1.17 1.81
CA SER A 26 -5.74 0.08 2.47
C SER A 26 -7.07 0.55 3.06
N GLY A 27 -7.23 1.86 3.29
CA GLY A 27 -8.40 2.44 3.96
C GLY A 27 -8.42 2.23 5.47
N ASP A 28 -7.33 1.71 6.05
CA ASP A 28 -7.22 1.51 7.49
C ASP A 28 -7.14 2.84 8.24
N THR A 29 -7.73 2.88 9.43
CA THR A 29 -7.49 4.01 10.36
C THR A 29 -6.10 3.87 10.98
N GLN A 30 -5.54 4.98 11.48
CA GLN A 30 -4.24 4.94 12.17
C GLN A 30 -4.22 3.96 13.37
N VAL A 31 -5.36 3.80 14.06
CA VAL A 31 -5.48 2.85 15.18
C VAL A 31 -5.41 1.40 14.69
N VAL A 32 -6.17 1.06 13.64
CA VAL A 32 -6.16 -0.29 13.04
C VAL A 32 -4.79 -0.61 12.47
N ALA A 33 -4.20 0.32 11.73
CA ALA A 33 -2.88 0.15 11.14
C ALA A 33 -1.79 -0.02 12.20
N ALA A 34 -1.83 0.74 13.29
CA ALA A 34 -0.88 0.60 14.40
C ALA A 34 -0.99 -0.78 15.05
N LYS A 35 -2.22 -1.27 15.27
CA LYS A 35 -2.47 -2.61 15.82
C LYS A 35 -1.91 -3.71 14.92
N LYS A 36 -2.20 -3.68 13.61
CA LYS A 36 -1.67 -4.65 12.64
C LYS A 36 -0.13 -4.68 12.62
N LEU A 37 0.47 -3.50 12.64
CA LEU A 37 1.93 -3.35 12.59
C LEU A 37 2.64 -3.64 13.92
N GLY A 38 1.91 -3.96 15.00
CA GLY A 38 2.49 -4.14 16.34
C GLY A 38 3.12 -2.86 16.90
N LEU A 39 2.60 -1.69 16.52
CA LEU A 39 3.11 -0.38 16.90
C LEU A 39 2.14 0.35 17.83
N SER A 40 2.67 1.31 18.59
CA SER A 40 1.80 2.30 19.26
C SER A 40 1.26 3.30 18.23
N VAL A 41 0.05 3.82 18.47
CA VAL A 41 -0.56 4.85 17.61
C VAL A 41 0.35 6.09 17.46
N PRO A 42 0.99 6.61 18.52
CA PRO A 42 1.96 7.70 18.39
C PRO A 42 3.24 7.29 17.65
N GLY A 43 3.70 6.06 17.82
CA GLY A 43 4.86 5.51 17.10
C GLY A 43 4.62 5.48 15.59
N LEU A 44 3.47 4.96 15.16
CA LEU A 44 3.06 4.99 13.75
C LEU A 44 2.86 6.43 13.24
N GLY A 45 2.31 7.32 14.07
CA GLY A 45 2.18 8.74 13.74
C GLY A 45 3.53 9.41 13.46
N SER A 46 4.54 9.10 14.27
CA SER A 46 5.90 9.64 14.09
C SER A 46 6.55 9.14 12.81
N ILE A 47 6.31 7.87 12.44
CA ILE A 47 6.78 7.29 11.17
C ILE A 47 6.12 7.99 9.99
N THR A 48 4.78 8.02 9.94
CA THR A 48 4.02 8.55 8.79
C THR A 48 4.21 10.05 8.58
N GLN A 49 4.61 10.78 9.61
CA GLN A 49 4.97 12.21 9.55
C GLN A 49 6.46 12.46 9.26
N ASN A 50 7.20 11.41 8.92
CA ASN A 50 8.63 11.46 8.61
C ASN A 50 9.52 12.01 9.73
N ARG A 51 9.08 11.87 10.99
CA ARG A 51 9.86 12.28 12.18
C ARG A 51 10.90 11.23 12.57
N VAL A 52 10.77 10.03 12.02
CA VAL A 52 11.67 8.90 12.24
C VAL A 52 12.68 8.83 11.11
N LYS A 53 13.97 8.98 11.43
CA LYS A 53 15.07 8.98 10.46
C LYS A 53 15.58 7.59 10.08
N THR A 54 15.26 6.56 10.85
CA THR A 54 15.61 5.18 10.53
C THR A 54 14.52 4.28 11.07
N THR A 55 14.17 3.26 10.30
CA THR A 55 13.14 2.31 10.71
C THR A 55 13.77 0.97 11.00
N ALA A 56 13.30 0.32 12.07
CA ALA A 56 13.73 -1.01 12.45
C ALA A 56 13.28 -2.04 11.41
N TYR A 57 14.09 -3.09 11.22
CA TYR A 57 13.83 -4.12 10.23
C TYR A 57 12.47 -4.80 10.44
N GLU A 58 12.08 -5.00 11.69
CA GLU A 58 10.82 -5.61 12.11
C GLU A 58 9.62 -4.80 11.63
N VAL A 59 9.73 -3.47 11.63
CA VAL A 59 8.67 -2.58 11.14
C VAL A 59 8.53 -2.70 9.62
N LEU A 60 9.64 -2.75 8.88
CA LEU A 60 9.62 -2.99 7.43
C LEU A 60 8.94 -4.32 7.10
N LEU A 61 9.30 -5.39 7.84
CA LEU A 61 8.69 -6.70 7.69
C LEU A 61 7.20 -6.70 8.05
N ALA A 62 6.78 -5.95 9.06
CA ALA A 62 5.36 -5.83 9.41
C ALA A 62 4.57 -5.20 8.25
N PHE A 63 5.09 -4.16 7.60
CA PHE A 63 4.45 -3.59 6.42
C PHE A 63 4.37 -4.60 5.26
N VAL A 64 5.46 -5.32 5.01
CA VAL A 64 5.51 -6.38 4.01
C VAL A 64 4.45 -7.45 4.27
N ARG A 65 4.26 -7.90 5.51
CA ARG A 65 3.32 -8.96 5.87
C ARG A 65 1.87 -8.50 5.86
N GLU A 66 1.59 -7.37 6.50
CA GLU A 66 0.21 -6.89 6.74
C GLU A 66 -0.42 -6.22 5.53
N TYR A 67 0.40 -5.62 4.65
CA TYR A 67 -0.07 -4.88 3.48
C TYR A 67 0.46 -5.44 2.17
N ASN A 68 1.21 -6.54 2.22
CA ASN A 68 1.81 -7.17 1.06
C ASN A 68 2.60 -6.18 0.19
N VAL A 69 3.32 -5.22 0.79
CA VAL A 69 4.06 -4.16 0.07
C VAL A 69 5.47 -4.62 -0.30
N ASP A 70 6.01 -4.20 -1.45
CA ASP A 70 7.38 -4.52 -1.85
C ASP A 70 8.41 -3.86 -0.91
N LEU A 71 9.36 -4.66 -0.41
CA LEU A 71 10.38 -4.18 0.54
C LEU A 71 11.33 -3.17 -0.11
N THR A 72 11.73 -3.41 -1.36
CA THR A 72 12.55 -2.47 -2.15
C THR A 72 11.81 -1.16 -2.34
N TYR A 73 10.50 -1.18 -2.60
CA TYR A 73 9.69 0.04 -2.62
C TYR A 73 9.80 0.79 -1.29
N LEU A 74 9.70 0.14 -0.13
CA LEU A 74 9.77 0.84 1.17
C LEU A 74 11.12 1.53 1.44
N VAL A 75 12.23 0.95 0.97
CA VAL A 75 13.58 1.39 1.38
C VAL A 75 14.34 2.17 0.30
N ASP A 76 14.02 1.99 -0.98
CA ASP A 76 14.72 2.64 -2.09
C ASP A 76 14.10 4.01 -2.39
N ASN A 77 14.78 5.09 -1.99
CA ASN A 77 14.31 6.45 -2.22
C ASN A 77 14.30 6.87 -3.70
N SER A 78 14.92 6.11 -4.61
CA SER A 78 14.79 6.36 -6.06
C SER A 78 13.40 5.97 -6.59
N ILE A 79 12.70 5.08 -5.88
CA ILE A 79 11.32 4.71 -6.21
C ILE A 79 10.38 5.79 -5.65
N PRO A 80 9.51 6.39 -6.48
CA PRO A 80 8.58 7.42 -6.02
C PRO A 80 7.58 6.87 -4.99
N VAL A 81 6.92 7.76 -4.24
CA VAL A 81 5.89 7.41 -3.25
C VAL A 81 4.65 6.79 -3.91
N LEU A 82 4.33 7.19 -5.13
CA LEU A 82 3.27 6.59 -5.93
C LEU A 82 3.80 6.28 -7.33
N PRO A 83 3.33 5.19 -7.97
CA PRO A 83 2.38 4.19 -7.46
C PRO A 83 2.99 3.29 -6.37
N ILE A 84 2.14 2.77 -5.47
CA ILE A 84 2.56 1.79 -4.46
C ILE A 84 2.93 0.49 -5.18
N ARG A 85 4.06 -0.12 -4.81
CA ARG A 85 4.46 -1.44 -5.32
C ARG A 85 4.16 -2.49 -4.27
N TYR A 86 3.52 -3.57 -4.69
CA TYR A 86 3.14 -4.67 -3.80
C TYR A 86 4.02 -5.89 -4.07
N ASN A 87 4.30 -6.67 -3.02
CA ASN A 87 4.85 -8.01 -3.13
C ASN A 87 3.79 -8.92 -3.72
N SER A 88 3.51 -8.82 -5.01
CA SER A 88 3.08 -10.03 -5.67
C SER A 88 4.36 -10.85 -5.91
N LEU A 89 4.39 -12.09 -5.44
CA LEU A 89 5.30 -13.11 -5.97
C LEU A 89 5.19 -13.21 -7.52
N LYS A 90 4.19 -12.56 -8.12
CA LYS A 90 4.01 -12.33 -9.55
C LYS A 90 4.70 -11.07 -10.10
N GLU A 91 4.90 -9.95 -9.40
CA GLU A 91 5.35 -8.67 -10.01
C GLU A 91 6.83 -8.66 -10.40
N ARG A 92 7.66 -9.53 -9.80
CA ARG A 92 9.04 -9.72 -10.30
C ARG A 92 9.11 -10.51 -11.61
N ASN A 93 8.01 -11.12 -12.06
CA ASN A 93 7.90 -11.89 -13.31
C ASN A 93 6.63 -11.58 -14.13
N MET A 94 5.93 -10.47 -13.87
CA MET A 94 4.73 -10.11 -14.63
C MET A 94 5.10 -9.47 -15.97
N ALA A 95 5.46 -10.33 -16.93
CA ALA A 95 4.77 -10.21 -18.21
C ALA A 95 3.25 -10.22 -17.93
N GLU A 96 2.44 -9.51 -18.73
CA GLU A 96 0.98 -9.67 -18.71
C GLU A 96 0.63 -11.16 -18.67
N THR A 97 0.30 -11.68 -17.49
CA THR A 97 -0.11 -13.07 -17.36
C THR A 97 -1.56 -13.15 -17.77
N ASP A 98 -1.90 -14.25 -18.43
CA ASP A 98 -3.22 -14.51 -19.00
C ASP A 98 -4.34 -14.24 -17.96
N GLU A 99 -4.09 -14.52 -16.68
CA GLU A 99 -5.04 -14.27 -15.59
C GLU A 99 -5.38 -12.78 -15.36
N ASN A 100 -4.41 -11.88 -15.45
CA ASN A 100 -4.66 -10.44 -15.30
C ASN A 100 -5.44 -9.89 -16.49
N LYS A 101 -5.13 -10.41 -17.68
CA LYS A 101 -5.84 -10.07 -18.90
C LYS A 101 -7.28 -10.61 -18.84
N VAL A 102 -7.46 -11.85 -18.41
CA VAL A 102 -8.79 -12.46 -18.18
C VAL A 102 -9.58 -11.68 -17.14
N LEU A 103 -8.98 -11.26 -16.04
CA LEU A 103 -9.65 -10.44 -15.03
C LEU A 103 -10.03 -9.05 -15.57
N TYR A 104 -9.11 -8.39 -16.28
CA TYR A 104 -9.37 -7.11 -16.92
C TYR A 104 -10.49 -7.22 -17.96
N ASP A 105 -10.41 -8.22 -18.82
CA ASP A 105 -11.41 -8.51 -19.84
C ASP A 105 -12.76 -8.80 -19.19
N LEU A 106 -12.81 -9.60 -18.13
CA LEU A 106 -14.05 -9.87 -17.39
C LEU A 106 -14.67 -8.58 -16.83
N ILE A 107 -13.85 -7.70 -16.23
CA ILE A 107 -14.29 -6.41 -15.69
C ILE A 107 -14.82 -5.50 -16.80
N VAL A 108 -14.12 -5.42 -17.95
CA VAL A 108 -14.44 -4.48 -19.02
C VAL A 108 -15.61 -4.95 -19.89
N THR A 109 -15.70 -6.27 -20.14
CA THR A 109 -16.74 -6.87 -20.99
C THR A 109 -18.07 -7.07 -20.27
N THR A 110 -18.08 -7.16 -18.94
CA THR A 110 -19.30 -7.31 -18.15
C THR A 110 -19.80 -5.95 -17.66
N LYS A 111 -20.83 -5.37 -18.32
CA LYS A 111 -21.37 -4.03 -18.01
C LYS A 111 -21.62 -3.80 -16.51
N GLY A 112 -22.28 -4.74 -15.84
CA GLY A 112 -22.60 -4.62 -14.41
C GLY A 112 -21.34 -4.55 -13.52
N ILE A 113 -20.35 -5.42 -13.78
CA ILE A 113 -19.08 -5.43 -13.05
C ILE A 113 -18.29 -4.15 -13.34
N ARG A 114 -18.24 -3.71 -14.61
CA ARG A 114 -17.59 -2.46 -15.02
C ARG A 114 -18.14 -1.27 -14.25
N GLU A 115 -19.46 -1.14 -14.19
CA GLU A 115 -20.13 -0.03 -13.49
C GLU A 115 -19.85 -0.07 -11.98
N ILE A 116 -19.85 -1.26 -11.37
CA ILE A 116 -19.47 -1.45 -9.97
C ILE A 116 -18.03 -0.97 -9.73
N VAL A 117 -17.07 -1.43 -10.53
CA VAL A 117 -15.65 -1.04 -10.40
C VAL A 117 -15.49 0.47 -10.58
N VAL A 118 -16.11 1.07 -11.60
CA VAL A 118 -16.07 2.53 -11.82
C VAL A 118 -16.64 3.29 -10.64
N ASN A 119 -17.76 2.84 -10.06
CA ASN A 119 -18.35 3.50 -8.90
C ASN A 119 -17.53 3.30 -7.63
N LEU A 120 -16.90 2.13 -7.44
CA LEU A 120 -15.98 1.89 -6.35
C LEU A 120 -14.79 2.84 -6.40
N LEU A 121 -14.23 3.12 -7.59
CA LEU A 121 -13.10 4.04 -7.74
C LEU A 121 -13.44 5.49 -7.37
N LYS A 122 -14.72 5.88 -7.38
CA LYS A 122 -15.17 7.20 -6.91
C LYS A 122 -15.21 7.30 -5.38
N PHE A 123 -15.20 6.17 -4.68
CA PHE A 123 -15.24 6.15 -3.22
C PHE A 123 -13.83 6.31 -2.60
N PRO A 124 -13.72 7.05 -1.48
CA PRO A 124 -12.50 7.06 -0.68
C PRO A 124 -12.08 5.64 -0.27
N PRO A 125 -10.77 5.36 -0.10
CA PRO A 125 -10.27 4.04 0.30
C PRO A 125 -11.00 3.42 1.50
N LYS A 126 -11.29 4.21 2.54
CA LYS A 126 -12.04 3.76 3.72
C LYS A 126 -13.44 3.20 3.38
N LYS A 127 -14.16 3.83 2.45
CA LYS A 127 -15.47 3.35 2.00
C LYS A 127 -15.33 2.12 1.12
N ARG A 128 -14.32 2.07 0.24
CA ARG A 128 -14.00 0.87 -0.54
C ARG A 128 -13.70 -0.33 0.37
N LYS A 129 -12.92 -0.12 1.43
CA LYS A 129 -12.62 -1.12 2.44
C LYS A 129 -13.89 -1.62 3.14
N ALA A 130 -14.74 -0.71 3.63
CA ALA A 130 -15.98 -1.10 4.28
C ALA A 130 -16.91 -1.94 3.36
N ILE A 131 -16.93 -1.65 2.06
CA ILE A 131 -17.65 -2.46 1.08
C ILE A 131 -16.99 -3.83 0.89
N ALA A 132 -15.66 -3.89 0.83
CA ALA A 132 -14.93 -5.15 0.75
C ALA A 132 -15.17 -6.03 1.98
N ASP A 133 -15.05 -5.47 3.19
CA ASP A 133 -15.30 -6.16 4.46
C ASP A 133 -16.77 -6.67 4.52
N MET A 134 -17.73 -5.91 3.97
CA MET A 134 -19.13 -6.34 3.86
C MET A 134 -19.30 -7.51 2.89
N ILE A 135 -18.62 -7.50 1.74
CA ILE A 135 -18.66 -8.60 0.77
C ILE A 135 -18.07 -9.87 1.38
N GLU A 136 -16.93 -9.78 2.07
CA GLU A 136 -16.30 -10.89 2.78
C GLU A 136 -17.23 -11.50 3.83
N ALA A 137 -17.85 -10.65 4.67
CA ALA A 137 -18.82 -11.11 5.68
C ALA A 137 -20.11 -11.72 5.10
N LEU A 138 -20.46 -11.41 3.84
CA LEU A 138 -21.57 -12.07 3.14
C LEU A 138 -21.16 -13.44 2.63
N LEU A 139 -19.93 -13.59 2.12
CA LEU A 139 -19.41 -14.86 1.63
C LEU A 139 -19.18 -15.88 2.75
N GLU A 140 -18.79 -15.44 3.94
CA GLU A 140 -18.61 -16.31 5.11
C GLU A 140 -19.93 -16.90 5.66
N LYS A 141 -21.08 -16.32 5.31
CA LYS A 141 -22.39 -16.74 5.85
C LYS A 141 -23.09 -17.85 5.07
N ASP A 142 -22.55 -18.23 3.92
CA ASP A 142 -23.16 -19.24 3.04
C ASP A 142 -22.66 -20.69 3.33
N GLU A 143 -21.90 -20.92 4.42
CA GLU A 143 -21.47 -22.26 4.88
C GLU A 143 -22.42 -22.93 5.92
N TYR A 144 -23.71 -22.58 5.95
CA TYR A 144 -24.71 -23.24 6.83
C TYR A 144 -25.96 -23.71 6.09
#